data_AF-A0A534UGF3-F1
#
_entry.id   AF-A0A534UGF3-F1
#
_cell.length_a   1.000
_cell.length_b   1.000
_cell.length_c   1.000
_cell.angle_alpha   90.00
_cell.angle_beta   90.00
_cell.angle_gamma   90.00
#
_symmetry.space_group_name_H-M   'P 1'
#
loop_
_entity.id
_entity.type
_entity.pdbx_description
1 polymer ?
#
loop_
_entity_poly.entity_id
_entity_poly.type
_entity_poly.pdbx_seq_one_letter_code
_entity_poly.pdbx_strand_id
1 'polypeptide(L)'
;ARSAGRELTICGEMAGDPLHTALLLGLGLRELSVAPGQMLEVKDAIRQTRLDEARRLASVALELGSADEVEALLNENRPARSGHPASVGPAATRP
;
A
#
# COMPACT_ATOMS: atom_id res chain seq x y z
N ALA A 1 10.26 -7.26 15.40
CA ALA A 1 10.73 -8.07 14.25
C ALA A 1 12.09 -7.59 13.73
N ARG A 2 12.18 -6.34 13.22
CA ARG A 2 13.43 -5.80 12.69
C ARG A 2 14.58 -5.69 13.71
N SER A 3 14.29 -5.30 14.96
CA SER A 3 15.26 -5.31 16.07
C SER A 3 15.73 -6.71 16.49
N ALA A 4 14.98 -7.74 16.12
CA ALA A 4 15.31 -9.15 16.39
C ALA A 4 15.90 -9.86 15.15
N GLY A 5 16.23 -9.12 14.08
CA GLY A 5 16.76 -9.68 12.84
C GLY A 5 15.78 -10.61 12.09
N ARG A 6 14.46 -10.45 12.32
CA ARG A 6 13.43 -11.28 11.69
C ARG A 6 12.71 -10.49 10.61
N GLU A 7 12.57 -11.12 9.45
CA GLU A 7 11.77 -10.64 8.33
C GLU A 7 10.29 -10.96 8.57
N LEU A 8 9.42 -10.09 8.04
CA LEU A 8 7.97 -10.26 8.10
C LEU A 8 7.45 -10.35 6.68
N THR A 9 6.60 -11.34 6.46
CA THR A 9 5.88 -11.59 5.21
C THR A 9 4.40 -11.35 5.46
N ILE A 10 3.71 -10.76 4.49
CA ILE A 10 2.24 -10.62 4.49
C ILE A 10 1.65 -11.38 3.29
N CYS A 11 0.49 -12.00 3.52
CA CYS A 11 -0.30 -12.69 2.52
C CYS A 11 -1.75 -12.19 2.54
N GLY A 12 -2.48 -12.42 1.46
CA GLY A 12 -3.88 -12.01 1.29
C GLY A 12 -4.04 -10.83 0.34
N GLU A 13 -5.28 -10.39 0.16
CA GLU A 13 -5.66 -9.39 -0.86
C GLU A 13 -4.88 -8.09 -0.73
N MET A 14 -4.63 -7.60 0.50
CA MET A 14 -3.84 -6.38 0.74
C MET A 14 -2.40 -6.47 0.24
N ALA A 15 -1.80 -7.67 0.23
CA ALA A 15 -0.44 -7.86 -0.30
C ALA A 15 -0.43 -7.76 -1.83
N GLY A 16 -1.54 -8.15 -2.46
CA GLY A 16 -1.77 -8.13 -3.90
C GLY A 16 -2.29 -6.80 -4.44
N ASP A 17 -2.65 -5.85 -3.56
CA ASP A 17 -3.19 -4.54 -3.96
C ASP A 17 -2.06 -3.50 -4.13
N PRO A 18 -1.89 -2.94 -5.34
CA PRO A 18 -0.97 -1.83 -5.60
C PRO A 18 -1.19 -0.59 -4.70
N LEU A 19 -2.42 -0.35 -4.23
CA LEU A 19 -2.76 0.79 -3.38
C LEU A 19 -2.08 0.68 -2.00
N HIS A 20 -2.09 -0.51 -1.41
CA HIS A 20 -1.49 -0.76 -0.09
C HIS A 20 0.02 -0.98 -0.14
N THR A 21 0.57 -1.23 -1.33
CA THR A 21 2.01 -1.51 -1.52
C THR A 21 2.91 -0.43 -0.90
N ALA A 22 2.60 0.85 -1.12
CA ALA A 22 3.40 1.95 -0.55
C ALA A 22 3.35 1.97 0.98
N LEU A 23 2.17 1.73 1.56
CA LEU A 23 1.99 1.65 3.01
C LEU A 23 2.78 0.47 3.60
N LEU A 24 2.67 -0.72 3.01
CA LEU A 24 3.35 -1.93 3.47
C LEU A 24 4.88 -1.76 3.42
N LEU A 25 5.41 -1.17 2.34
CA LEU A 25 6.84 -0.85 2.23
C LEU A 25 7.29 0.16 3.29
N GLY A 26 6.45 1.16 3.57
CA GLY A 26 6.67 2.19 4.58
C GLY A 26 6.71 1.64 6.01
N LEU A 27 5.81 0.71 6.32
CA LEU A 27 5.76 -0.06 7.57
C LEU A 27 6.97 -1.00 7.74
N GLY A 28 7.70 -1.26 6.66
CA GLY A 28 8.94 -2.02 6.70
C GLY A 28 8.84 -3.44 6.19
N LEU A 29 7.71 -3.84 5.57
CA LEU A 29 7.60 -5.14 4.93
C LEU A 29 8.50 -5.20 3.69
N ARG A 30 9.15 -6.34 3.52
CA ARG A 30 10.08 -6.60 2.40
C ARG A 30 9.70 -7.83 1.60
N GLU A 31 8.85 -8.69 2.16
CA GLU A 31 8.32 -9.86 1.49
C GLU A 31 6.80 -9.78 1.42
N LEU A 32 6.27 -9.87 0.20
CA LEU A 32 4.84 -9.90 -0.09
C LEU A 32 4.53 -11.21 -0.82
N SER A 33 3.55 -11.96 -0.33
CA SER A 33 3.03 -13.14 -1.02
C SER A 33 1.79 -12.73 -1.81
N VAL A 34 1.90 -12.78 -3.14
CA VAL A 34 0.88 -12.27 -4.06
C VAL A 34 0.48 -13.33 -5.08
N ALA A 35 -0.76 -13.27 -5.56
CA ALA A 35 -1.20 -14.16 -6.63
C ALA A 35 -0.46 -13.83 -7.94
N PRO A 36 -0.19 -14.82 -8.82
CA PRO A 36 0.49 -14.58 -10.09
C PRO A 36 -0.16 -13.48 -10.96
N GLY A 37 -1.49 -13.35 -10.91
CA GLY A 37 -2.22 -12.31 -11.64
C GLY A 37 -1.96 -10.88 -11.15
N GLN A 38 -1.58 -10.70 -9.89
CA GLN A 38 -1.32 -9.40 -9.26
C GLN A 38 0.18 -9.05 -9.23
N MET A 39 1.05 -10.01 -9.55
CA MET A 39 2.50 -9.87 -9.41
C MET A 39 3.09 -8.69 -10.19
N LEU A 40 2.60 -8.43 -11.41
CA LEU A 40 3.11 -7.34 -12.24
C LEU A 40 2.73 -5.97 -11.67
N GLU A 41 1.47 -5.81 -11.26
CA GLU A 41 0.96 -4.54 -10.74
C GLU A 41 1.64 -4.17 -9.42
N VAL A 42 1.78 -5.13 -8.51
CA VAL A 42 2.50 -4.93 -7.24
C VAL A 42 3.97 -4.60 -7.51
N LYS A 43 4.62 -5.28 -8.46
CA LYS A 43 6.02 -5.01 -8.81
C LYS A 43 6.21 -3.61 -9.39
N ASP A 44 5.28 -3.15 -10.21
CA ASP A 44 5.32 -1.79 -10.75
C ASP A 44 5.05 -0.75 -9.67
N ALA A 45 4.11 -0.99 -8.76
CA ALA A 45 3.88 -0.14 -7.60
C ALA A 45 5.12 -0.04 -6.69
N ILE A 46 5.81 -1.16 -6.43
CA ILE A 46 7.09 -1.17 -5.69
C ILE A 46 8.12 -0.27 -6.39
N ARG A 47 8.25 -0.38 -7.71
CA ARG A 47 9.22 0.39 -8.51
C ARG A 47 8.94 1.89 -8.55
N GLN A 48 7.66 2.26 -8.49
CA GLN A 48 7.23 3.66 -8.47
C GLN A 48 7.24 4.26 -7.06
N THR A 49 7.30 3.42 -6.02
CA THR A 49 7.29 3.87 -4.63
C THR A 49 8.66 4.35 -4.18
N ARG A 50 8.74 5.61 -3.74
CA ARG A 50 9.91 6.12 -3.02
C ARG A 50 9.82 5.72 -1.54
N LEU A 51 10.84 5.03 -1.04
CA LEU A 51 10.80 4.49 0.32
C LEU A 51 10.65 5.56 1.42
N ASP A 52 11.24 6.75 1.23
CA ASP A 52 11.11 7.83 2.20
C ASP A 52 9.70 8.42 2.26
N GLU A 53 9.00 8.41 1.13
CA GLU A 53 7.62 8.86 1.03
C GLU A 53 6.66 7.82 1.60
N ALA A 54 6.87 6.55 1.27
CA ALA A 54 6.19 5.42 1.89
C ALA A 54 6.31 5.43 3.42
N ARG A 55 7.49 5.74 3.96
CA ARG A 55 7.68 5.87 5.43
C ARG A 55 6.86 7.00 6.02
N ARG A 56 6.81 8.17 5.37
CA ARG A 56 5.98 9.30 5.83
C ARG A 56 4.50 8.94 5.79
N LEU A 57 4.05 8.33 4.68
CA LEU A 57 2.69 7.85 4.51
C LEU A 57 2.32 6.88 5.64
N ALA A 58 3.19 5.92 5.95
CA ALA A 58 2.99 4.97 7.04
C ALA A 58 2.93 5.65 8.42
N SER A 59 3.79 6.64 8.68
CA SER A 59 3.73 7.42 9.93
C SER A 59 2.38 8.14 10.09
N VAL A 60 1.89 8.80 9.04
CA VAL A 60 0.57 9.47 9.07
C VAL A 60 -0.54 8.44 9.25
N ALA A 61 -0.51 7.33 8.51
CA ALA A 61 -1.52 6.27 8.60
C ALA A 61 -1.63 5.67 10.02
N LEU A 62 -0.52 5.57 10.76
CA LEU A 62 -0.50 5.07 12.13
C LEU A 62 -1.10 6.04 13.16
N GLU A 63 -1.27 7.32 12.80
CA GLU A 63 -1.89 8.35 13.65
C GLU A 63 -3.41 8.45 13.43
N LEU A 64 -3.94 7.84 12.37
CA LEU A 64 -5.37 7.85 12.04
C LEU A 64 -6.16 6.89 12.96
N GLY A 65 -7.43 7.23 13.20
CA GLY A 65 -8.28 6.51 14.15
C GLY A 65 -9.08 5.36 13.53
N SER A 66 -9.12 5.27 12.21
CA SER A 66 -9.98 4.32 11.50
C SER A 66 -9.37 3.80 10.18
N ALA A 67 -9.83 2.62 9.75
CA ALA A 67 -9.44 2.06 8.46
C ALA A 67 -9.91 2.93 7.28
N ASP A 68 -11.08 3.56 7.38
CA ASP A 68 -11.63 4.41 6.32
C ASP A 68 -10.75 5.66 6.07
N GLU A 69 -10.21 6.26 7.14
CA GLU A 69 -9.27 7.39 7.02
C GLU A 69 -7.96 6.96 6.35
N VAL A 70 -7.46 5.75 6.68
CA VAL A 70 -6.27 5.20 6.03
C VAL A 70 -6.53 4.97 4.55
N GLU A 71 -7.66 4.35 4.18
CA GLU A 71 -8.04 4.13 2.79
C GLU A 71 -8.17 5.44 2.01
N ALA A 72 -8.74 6.49 2.62
CA ALA A 72 -8.79 7.82 2.02
C ALA A 72 -7.38 8.38 1.77
N LEU A 73 -6.49 8.30 2.77
CA LEU A 73 -5.09 8.74 2.66
C LEU A 73 -4.34 8.00 1.54
N LEU A 74 -4.52 6.68 1.42
CA LEU A 74 -3.87 5.88 0.37
C LEU A 74 -4.37 6.26 -1.02
N ASN A 75 -5.68 6.50 -1.17
CA ASN A 75 -6.25 6.94 -2.43
C ASN A 75 -5.77 8.33 -2.86
N GLU A 76 -5.58 9.25 -1.92
CA GLU A 76 -5.01 10.58 -2.18
C GLU A 76 -3.55 10.51 -2.61
N ASN A 77 -2.78 9.56 -2.09
CA ASN A 77 -1.35 9.37 -2.37
C ASN A 77 -1.08 8.29 -3.43
N ARG A 78 -2.08 7.96 -4.26
CA ARG A 78 -1.94 6.91 -5.26
C ARG A 78 -0.87 7.27 -6.30
N PRO A 79 0.08 6.35 -6.61
CA PRO A 79 1.04 6.59 -7.68
C PRO A 79 0.34 6.70 -9.04
N ALA A 80 0.87 7.57 -9.91
CA ALA A 80 0.34 7.81 -11.26
C ALA A 80 0.34 6.50 -12.08
N ARG A 81 -0.85 6.06 -12.49
CA ARG A 81 -1.09 4.69 -13.00
C ARG A 81 -0.31 4.36 -14.27
N SER A 82 0.18 3.13 -14.34
CA SER A 82 0.36 2.40 -15.60
C SER A 82 -0.70 1.28 -15.66
N GLY A 83 -1.81 1.51 -16.38
CA GLY A 83 -2.74 0.47 -16.87
C GLY A 83 -3.86 -0.08 -15.95
N HIS A 84 -5.13 0.26 -16.26
CA HIS A 84 -6.42 -0.38 -15.88
C HIS A 84 -6.94 -0.24 -14.42
N PRO A 85 -8.26 -0.41 -14.13
CA PRO A 85 -9.05 0.51 -13.34
C PRO A 85 -9.10 0.09 -11.88
N ALA A 86 -8.97 1.08 -11.01
CA ALA A 86 -9.47 0.99 -9.65
C ALA A 86 -10.83 0.26 -9.62
N SER A 87 -10.89 -0.82 -8.85
CA SER A 87 -12.09 -1.19 -8.13
C SER A 87 -12.48 0.02 -7.26
N VAL A 88 -13.23 0.94 -7.87
CA VAL A 88 -13.84 2.07 -7.18
C VAL A 88 -14.96 1.49 -6.31
N GLY A 89 -14.67 1.29 -5.02
CA GLY A 89 -15.69 1.38 -3.98
C GLY A 89 -16.25 2.81 -3.95
N PRO A 90 -17.51 3.01 -3.54
CA PRO A 90 -18.26 4.20 -3.89
C PRO A 90 -17.63 5.45 -3.29
N ALA A 91 -17.47 6.46 -4.16
CA ALA A 91 -17.07 7.81 -3.82
C ALA A 91 -17.94 8.36 -2.67
N ALA A 92 -17.36 8.45 -1.49
CA ALA A 92 -17.89 9.25 -0.40
C ALA A 92 -17.62 10.73 -0.74
N THR A 93 -18.67 11.36 -1.27
CA THR A 93 -19.09 12.75 -1.11
C THR A 93 -18.05 13.74 -0.54
N ARG A 94 -17.71 14.76 -1.33
CA ARG A 94 -17.31 16.08 -0.82
C ARG A 94 -18.23 17.15 -1.44
N PRO A 95 -18.55 18.23 -0.71
CA PRO A 95 -19.56 19.23 -1.08
C PRO A 95 -19.16 20.09 -2.28
#